data_AF-A0A3C1RR02-F1
#
_entry.id   AF-A0A3C1RR02-F1
#
_cell.length_a   1.000
_cell.length_b   1.000
_cell.length_c   1.000
_cell.angle_alpha   90.00
_cell.angle_beta   90.00
_cell.angle_gamma   90.00
#
_symmetry.space_group_name_H-M   'P 1'
#
loop_
_entity.id
_entity.type
_entity.pdbx_description
1 polymer ?
#
loop_
_entity_poly.entity_id
_entity_poly.type
_entity_poly.pdbx_seq_one_letter_code
_entity_poly.pdbx_strand_id
1 'polypeptide(L)'
;MEVKGIKRGKIIELLQEIDLPDGIEITVEVKPVTILSLSERLNRLTSLFGAWQNQPELDEIFAAINEERHRYQGREIVGFD
;
A
#
# COMPACT_ATOMS: atom_id res chain seq x y z
N MET A 1 22.01 -3.50 -3.37
CA MET A 1 21.05 -4.19 -2.48
C MET A 1 20.68 -3.23 -1.37
N GLU A 2 19.39 -3.06 -1.07
CA GLU A 2 18.94 -2.22 0.05
C GLU A 2 18.47 -3.11 1.18
N VAL A 3 19.03 -2.92 2.38
CA VAL A 3 18.72 -3.71 3.57
C VAL A 3 18.28 -2.76 4.66
N LYS A 4 17.17 -3.10 5.33
CA LYS A 4 16.66 -2.30 6.45
C LYS A 4 17.38 -2.68 7.73
N GLY A 5 17.69 -1.68 8.53
CA GLY A 5 18.31 -1.87 9.83
C GLY A 5 17.87 -0.83 10.85
N ILE A 6 18.19 -1.07 12.12
CA ILE A 6 17.93 -0.18 13.23
C ILE A 6 19.27 0.28 13.80
N LYS A 7 19.47 1.60 13.92
CA LYS A 7 20.66 2.17 14.55
C LYS A 7 20.55 2.09 16.08
N ARG A 8 21.51 1.43 16.73
CA ARG A 8 21.68 1.39 18.19
C ARG A 8 23.06 1.93 18.56
N GLY A 9 23.13 3.20 18.96
CA GLY A 9 24.41 3.85 19.24
C GLY A 9 25.28 3.93 17.98
N LYS A 10 26.40 3.19 17.98
CA LYS A 10 27.34 3.08 16.84
C LYS A 10 27.12 1.82 15.99
N ILE A 11 26.19 0.94 16.38
CA ILE A 11 25.91 -0.33 15.71
C ILE A 11 24.66 -0.17 14.84
N ILE A 12 24.67 -0.77 13.64
CA ILE A 12 23.49 -0.94 12.80
C ILE A 12 23.08 -2.41 12.89
N GLU A 13 21.91 -2.68 13.45
CA GLU A 13 21.32 -4.01 13.52
C GLU A 13 20.52 -4.25 12.24
N LEU A 14 20.91 -5.25 11.44
CA LEU A 14 20.22 -5.60 10.20
C LEU A 14 18.96 -6.41 10.52
N LEU A 15 17.85 -6.10 9.86
CA LEU A 15 16.57 -6.81 10.05
C LEU A 15 16.47 -8.12 9.25
N GLN A 16 17.48 -8.42 8.45
CA GLN A 16 17.55 -9.59 7.60
C GLN A 16 19.01 -10.03 7.48
N GLU A 17 19.21 -11.32 7.36
CA GLU A 17 20.52 -11.89 7.05
C GLU A 17 20.96 -11.47 5.65
N ILE A 18 22.26 -11.29 5.49
CA ILE A 18 22.90 -11.01 4.21
C ILE A 18 23.88 -12.13 3.95
N ASP A 19 23.76 -12.76 2.78
CA ASP A 19 24.67 -13.80 2.31
C ASP A 19 25.99 -13.16 1.84
N LEU A 20 26.80 -12.71 2.81
CA LEU A 20 28.15 -12.19 2.59
C LEU A 20 29.11 -12.91 3.53
N PRO A 21 30.27 -13.38 3.04
CA PRO A 21 31.30 -13.96 3.88
C PRO A 21 31.79 -13.02 4.98
N ASP A 22 32.09 -13.59 6.15
CA ASP A 22 32.71 -12.86 7.25
C ASP A 22 34.06 -12.26 6.83
N GLY A 23 34.32 -11.02 7.28
CA GLY A 23 35.58 -10.31 7.04
C GLY A 23 35.63 -9.47 5.76
N ILE A 24 34.56 -9.44 4.96
CA ILE A 24 34.46 -8.55 3.80
C ILE A 24 34.17 -7.12 4.26
N GLU A 25 34.92 -6.16 3.71
CA GLU A 25 34.63 -4.73 3.88
C GLU A 25 33.35 -4.36 3.10
N ILE A 26 32.41 -3.71 3.79
CA ILE A 26 31.16 -3.24 3.20
C ILE A 26 31.02 -1.74 3.37
N THR A 27 30.47 -1.07 2.35
CA THR A 27 30.05 0.33 2.44
C THR A 27 28.56 0.40 2.71
N VAL A 28 28.16 1.18 3.72
CA VAL A 28 26.75 1.33 4.13
C VAL A 28 26.27 2.76 3.84
N GLU A 29 25.25 2.90 3.01
CA GLU A 29 24.53 4.17 2.83
C GLU A 29 23.37 4.23 3.83
N VAL A 30 23.38 5.20 4.75
CA VAL A 30 22.35 5.35 5.78
C VAL A 30 21.34 6.43 5.37
N LYS A 31 20.11 6.02 5.07
CA LYS A 31 18.98 6.92 4.83
C LYS A 31 18.04 6.89 6.02
N PRO A 32 17.84 8.00 6.75
CA PRO A 32 16.87 8.03 7.82
C PRO A 32 15.47 7.82 7.24
N VAL A 33 14.78 6.78 7.71
CA VAL A 33 13.37 6.60 7.40
C VAL A 33 12.59 7.49 8.35
N THR A 34 11.96 8.54 7.83
CA THR A 34 11.01 9.36 8.59
C THR A 34 9.81 8.50 8.91
N ILE A 35 9.76 7.96 10.13
CA ILE A 35 8.56 7.31 10.64
C ILE A 35 7.59 8.43 10.95
N LEU A 36 6.67 8.70 10.01
CA LEU A 36 5.55 9.59 10.27
C LEU A 36 4.81 9.09 11.51
N SER A 37 4.56 10.01 12.44
CA SER A 37 3.66 9.75 13.55
C SER A 37 2.29 9.31 13.04
N LEU A 38 1.49 8.67 13.91
CA LEU A 38 0.14 8.25 13.55
C LEU A 38 -0.69 9.44 13.02
N SER A 39 -0.59 10.60 13.66
CA SER A 39 -1.27 11.83 13.24
C SER A 39 -0.80 12.33 11.87
N GLU A 40 0.50 12.34 11.60
CA GLU A 40 1.03 12.74 10.29
C GLU A 40 0.62 11.77 9.18
N ARG A 41 0.60 10.46 9.47
CA ARG A 41 0.07 9.44 8.56
C ARG A 41 -1.40 9.68 8.25
N LEU A 42 -2.21 9.93 9.28
CA LEU A 42 -3.64 10.20 9.13
C LEU A 42 -3.86 11.49 8.32
N ASN A 43 -3.14 12.57 8.62
CA ASN A 43 -3.25 13.83 7.87
C ASN A 43 -2.92 13.64 6.38
N ARG A 44 -1.88 12.85 6.07
CA ARG A 44 -1.56 12.50 4.68
C ARG A 44 -2.69 11.72 4.01
N LEU A 45 -3.27 10.73 4.68
CA LEU A 45 -4.40 9.97 4.14
C LEU A 45 -5.64 10.87 3.94
N THR A 46 -5.96 11.71 4.92
CA THR A 46 -7.08 12.65 4.84
C THR A 46 -6.93 13.61 3.65
N SER A 47 -5.71 14.04 3.33
CA SER A 47 -5.47 14.89 2.14
C SER A 47 -5.75 14.21 0.81
N LEU A 48 -5.78 12.86 0.78
CA LEU A 48 -6.08 12.08 -0.42
C LEU A 48 -7.58 11.72 -0.52
N PHE A 49 -8.32 11.75 0.59
CA PHE A 49 -9.74 11.44 0.59
C PHE A 49 -10.52 12.54 -0.15
N GLY A 50 -11.47 12.12 -0.99
CA GLY A 50 -12.25 13.04 -1.81
C GLY A 50 -11.49 13.60 -3.03
N ALA A 51 -10.25 13.16 -3.29
CA ALA A 51 -9.51 13.56 -4.50
C ALA A 51 -10.27 13.28 -5.81
N TRP A 52 -11.19 12.32 -5.78
CA TRP A 52 -12.02 11.91 -6.93
C TRP A 52 -13.45 12.46 -6.87
N GLN A 53 -13.81 13.25 -5.84
CA GLN A 53 -15.19 13.68 -5.60
C GLN A 53 -15.76 14.57 -6.73
N ASN A 54 -14.91 15.36 -7.38
CA ASN A 54 -15.32 16.34 -8.40
C ASN A 54 -14.71 16.03 -9.77
N GLN A 55 -14.55 14.73 -10.10
CA GLN A 55 -14.02 14.30 -11.39
C GLN A 55 -15.16 13.76 -12.25
N PRO A 56 -15.78 14.60 -13.11
CA PRO A 56 -16.97 14.23 -13.89
C PRO A 56 -16.72 13.07 -14.85
N GLU A 57 -15.48 12.88 -15.31
CA GLU A 57 -15.06 11.73 -16.12
C GLU A 57 -15.31 10.38 -15.41
N LEU A 58 -15.33 10.38 -14.07
CA LEU A 58 -15.60 9.17 -13.29
C LEU A 58 -17.09 8.89 -13.11
N ASP A 59 -17.97 9.88 -13.30
CA ASP A 59 -19.41 9.72 -13.09
C ASP A 59 -19.98 8.66 -14.04
N GLU A 60 -19.58 8.72 -15.32
CA GLU A 60 -19.99 7.73 -16.33
C GLU A 60 -19.46 6.33 -16.01
N ILE A 61 -18.22 6.22 -15.53
CA ILE A 61 -17.61 4.94 -15.15
C ILE A 61 -18.36 4.32 -13.98
N PHE A 62 -18.63 5.10 -12.93
CA PHE A 62 -19.37 4.62 -11.76
C PHE A 62 -20.83 4.28 -12.11
N ALA A 63 -21.47 5.04 -12.98
CA ALA A 63 -22.81 4.74 -13.48
C ALA A 63 -22.84 3.38 -14.20
N ALA A 64 -21.90 3.12 -15.11
CA ALA A 64 -21.79 1.85 -15.81
C ALA A 64 -21.52 0.66 -14.85
N ILE A 65 -20.63 0.83 -13.87
CA ILE A 65 -20.38 -0.18 -12.84
C ILE A 65 -21.65 -0.44 -12.01
N ASN A 66 -22.38 0.61 -11.67
CA ASN A 66 -23.62 0.49 -10.89
C ASN A 66 -24.70 -0.26 -11.68
N GLU A 67 -24.85 0.05 -12.97
CA GLU A 67 -25.76 -0.67 -13.87
C GLU A 67 -25.40 -2.16 -13.97
N GLU A 68 -24.12 -2.49 -14.16
CA GLU A 68 -23.66 -3.88 -14.21
C GLU A 68 -23.98 -4.65 -12.92
N ARG A 69 -23.71 -4.04 -11.76
CA ARG A 69 -23.97 -4.67 -10.44
C ARG A 69 -25.45 -4.89 -10.16
N HIS A 70 -26.30 -4.02 -10.67
CA HIS A 70 -27.76 -4.12 -10.52
C HIS A 70 -28.42 -4.83 -11.69
N ARG A 71 -27.65 -5.23 -12.72
CA ARG A 71 -28.16 -6.03 -13.82
C ARG A 71 -28.59 -7.37 -13.24
N TYR A 72 -29.91 -7.58 -13.22
CA TYR A 72 -30.48 -8.84 -12.79
C TYR A 72 -30.03 -9.94 -13.76
N GLN A 73 -29.12 -10.81 -13.30
CA GLN A 73 -28.62 -11.94 -14.10
C GLN A 73 -29.57 -13.15 -14.11
N GLY A 74 -30.73 -13.05 -13.44
CA GLY A 74 -31.61 -14.18 -13.22
C GLY A 74 -31.13 -15.11 -12.11
N ARG A 75 -32.05 -15.91 -11.57
CA ARG A 75 -31.74 -17.18 -10.94
C ARG A 75 -32.47 -18.26 -11.71
N GLU A 76 -31.78 -19.35 -11.98
CA GLU A 76 -32.40 -20.54 -12.57
C GLU A 76 -33.40 -21.09 -11.54
N ILE A 77 -34.69 -21.06 -11.89
CA ILE A 77 -35.73 -21.67 -11.08
C ILE A 77 -35.80 -23.12 -11.56
N VAL A 78 -35.16 -24.03 -10.82
CA VAL A 78 -35.32 -25.46 -11.07
C VAL A 78 -36.77 -25.79 -10.73
N GLY A 79 -37.57 -26.09 -11.75
CA GLY A 79 -38.94 -26.55 -11.57
C GLY A 79 -38.95 -27.86 -10.80
N PHE A 80 -39.73 -27.94 -9.73
CA PHE A 80 -40.03 -29.18 -9.05
C PHE A 80 -41.27 -29.78 -9.70
N ASP A 81 -41.08 -30.84 -10.50
CA ASP A 81 -42.16 -31.73 -10.96
C ASP A 81 -42.68 -32.61 -9.80
#